data_AF-A0A9E7HG45-F1
#
_entry.id   AF-A0A9E7HG45-F1
#
_cell.length_a   1.000
_cell.length_b   1.000
_cell.length_c   1.000
_cell.angle_alpha   90.00
_cell.angle_beta   90.00
_cell.angle_gamma   90.00
#
_symmetry.space_group_name_H-M   'P 1'
#
loop_
_entity.id
_entity.type
_entity.pdbx_description
1 polymer ?
#
loop_
_entity_poly.entity_id
_entity_poly.type
_entity_poly.pdbx_seq_one_letter_code
_entity_poly.pdbx_strand_id
1 'polypeptide(L)'
;MSLWWLVPQYVLFGVADVFTMVGLQEFFYDQVPDALRSLGLALYLSIFGIGSFISGFLISVINKTTGGGGESWFSNNLNRAHLDYFYWLLAGLSTMELLLYGFFTRAYAYKKKQEDTAVM
;
A
#
# COMPACT_ATOMS: atom_id res chain seq x y z
N MET A 1 1.64 3.23 27.84
CA MET A 1 0.72 3.25 26.70
C MET A 1 -0.41 2.28 26.98
N SER A 2 -1.67 2.74 26.94
CA SER A 2 -2.83 1.85 27.08
C SER A 2 -3.17 1.23 25.72
N LEU A 3 -3.59 -0.03 25.69
CA LEU A 3 -3.99 -0.77 24.47
C LEU A 3 -4.99 0.01 23.60
N TRP A 4 -5.82 0.85 24.22
CA TRP A 4 -6.80 1.71 23.56
C TRP A 4 -6.19 2.67 22.52
N TRP A 5 -4.92 3.05 22.64
CA TRP A 5 -4.25 3.91 21.65
C TRP A 5 -3.91 3.23 20.32
N LEU A 6 -3.97 1.90 20.26
CA LEU A 6 -3.83 1.17 18.99
C LEU A 6 -5.14 1.18 18.20
N VAL A 7 -6.29 1.44 18.85
CA VAL A 7 -7.60 1.39 18.18
C VAL A 7 -7.69 2.39 17.02
N PRO A 8 -7.32 3.68 17.17
CA PRO A 8 -7.43 4.65 16.09
C PRO A 8 -6.62 4.27 14.85
N GLN A 9 -5.37 3.82 15.04
CA GLN A 9 -4.52 3.42 13.90
C GLN A 9 -5.07 2.19 13.15
N TYR A 10 -5.60 1.20 13.86
CA TYR A 10 -6.14 -0.01 13.23
C TYR A 10 -7.46 0.26 12.53
N VAL A 11 -8.30 1.13 13.09
CA VAL A 11 -9.54 1.57 12.44
C VAL A 11 -9.22 2.33 11.15
N LEU A 12 -8.30 3.30 11.19
CA LEU A 12 -7.90 4.06 10.01
C LEU A 12 -7.28 3.16 8.93
N PHE A 13 -6.41 2.22 9.32
CA PHE A 13 -5.83 1.26 8.39
C PHE A 13 -6.90 0.36 7.76
N GLY A 14 -7.85 -0.15 8.55
CA GLY A 14 -8.94 -0.99 8.03
C GLY A 14 -9.85 -0.24 7.06
N VAL A 15 -10.19 1.02 7.36
CA VAL A 15 -10.97 1.86 6.45
C VAL A 15 -10.20 2.08 5.13
N ALA A 16 -8.91 2.41 5.20
CA ALA A 16 -8.09 2.60 4.01
C ALA A 16 -8.00 1.32 3.16
N ASP A 17 -7.80 0.16 3.79
CA ASP A 17 -7.69 -1.13 3.10
C ASP A 17 -8.98 -1.48 2.33
N VAL A 18 -10.15 -1.32 2.96
CA VAL A 18 -11.45 -1.57 2.31
C VAL A 18 -11.67 -0.65 1.12
N PHE A 19 -11.41 0.65 1.26
CA PHE A 19 -11.57 1.60 0.15
C PHE A 19 -10.62 1.29 -1.01
N THR A 20 -9.37 0.94 -0.70
CA THR A 20 -8.37 0.64 -1.73
C THR A 20 -8.71 -0.64 -2.46
N MET A 21 -9.11 -1.70 -1.75
CA MET A 21 -9.49 -2.98 -2.34
C MET A 21 -10.74 -2.85 -3.22
N VAL A 22 -11.80 -2.24 -2.70
CA VAL A 22 -13.06 -2.07 -3.45
C VAL A 22 -12.86 -1.16 -4.66
N GLY A 23 -12.20 -0.01 -4.48
CA GLY A 23 -11.96 0.94 -5.56
C GLY A 23 -11.08 0.36 -6.68
N LEU A 24 -10.07 -0.44 -6.32
CA LEU A 24 -9.24 -1.14 -7.30
C LEU A 24 -10.05 -2.19 -8.05
N GLN A 25 -10.87 -2.97 -7.35
CA GLN A 25 -11.70 -4.02 -7.96
C GLN A 25 -12.72 -3.44 -8.94
N GLU A 26 -13.41 -2.35 -8.58
CA GLU A 26 -14.35 -1.64 -9.46
C GLU A 26 -13.63 -1.05 -10.68
N PHE A 27 -12.48 -0.38 -10.46
CA PHE A 27 -11.69 0.18 -11.57
C PHE A 27 -11.26 -0.88 -12.57
N PHE A 28 -10.76 -2.03 -12.10
CA PHE A 28 -10.40 -3.14 -12.97
C PHE A 28 -11.62 -3.73 -13.68
N TYR A 29 -12.78 -3.82 -13.00
CA TYR A 29 -14.01 -4.30 -13.61
C TYR A 29 -14.49 -3.42 -14.77
N ASP A 30 -14.37 -2.10 -14.63
CA ASP A 30 -14.82 -1.12 -15.62
C ASP A 30 -13.81 -0.89 -16.76
N GLN A 31 -12.50 -0.95 -16.46
CA GLN A 31 -11.45 -0.56 -17.42
C GLN A 31 -10.82 -1.74 -18.16
N VAL A 32 -10.88 -2.96 -17.61
CA VAL A 32 -10.24 -4.13 -18.21
C VAL A 32 -11.26 -4.92 -19.03
N PRO A 33 -10.99 -5.19 -20.32
CA PRO A 33 -11.89 -5.99 -21.15
C PRO A 33 -12.04 -7.41 -20.58
N ASP A 34 -13.22 -8.02 -20.75
CA ASP A 34 -13.58 -9.30 -20.09
C ASP A 34 -12.54 -10.42 -20.29
N ALA A 35 -11.85 -10.44 -21.43
CA ALA A 35 -10.79 -11.41 -21.74
C ALA A 35 -9.54 -11.29 -20.83
N LEU A 36 -9.32 -10.14 -20.19
CA LEU A 36 -8.15 -9.84 -19.36
C LEU A 36 -8.50 -9.75 -17.86
N ARG A 37 -9.75 -10.02 -17.46
CA ARG A 37 -10.18 -9.92 -16.05
C ARG A 37 -9.38 -10.85 -15.12
N SER A 38 -9.05 -12.06 -15.57
CA SER A 38 -8.21 -13.00 -14.81
C SER A 38 -6.78 -12.50 -14.62
N LEU A 39 -6.22 -11.81 -15.63
CA LEU A 39 -4.90 -11.19 -15.54
C LEU A 39 -4.91 -10.02 -14.54
N GLY A 40 -5.99 -9.23 -14.49
CA GLY A 40 -6.17 -8.18 -13.48
C GLY A 40 -6.16 -8.71 -12.05
N LEU A 41 -6.87 -9.82 -11.80
CA LEU A 41 -6.84 -10.50 -10.49
C LEU A 41 -5.45 -11.07 -10.15
N ALA A 42 -4.74 -11.64 -11.12
CA ALA A 42 -3.38 -12.13 -10.91
C ALA A 42 -2.40 -10.98 -10.58
N LEU A 43 -2.53 -9.84 -11.26
CA LEU A 43 -1.76 -8.64 -10.94
C LEU A 43 -2.09 -8.11 -9.54
N TYR A 44 -3.37 -8.07 -9.16
CA TYR A 44 -3.79 -7.70 -7.80
C TYR A 44 -3.14 -8.59 -6.74
N LEU A 45 -3.22 -9.92 -6.89
CA LEU A 45 -2.58 -10.86 -5.98
C LEU A 45 -1.05 -10.69 -5.94
N SER A 46 -0.44 -10.38 -7.09
CA SER A 46 1.00 -10.14 -7.16
C SER A 46 1.45 -8.93 -6.35
N ILE A 47 0.61 -7.90 -6.19
CA ILE A 47 0.91 -6.72 -5.36
C ILE A 47 1.18 -7.13 -3.91
N PHE A 48 0.37 -8.03 -3.34
CA PHE A 48 0.61 -8.54 -1.97
C PHE A 48 1.92 -9.34 -1.87
N GLY A 49 2.24 -10.13 -2.89
CA GLY A 49 3.49 -10.88 -2.96
C GLY A 49 4.71 -9.94 -2.99
N ILE A 50 4.69 -8.95 -3.88
CA ILE A 50 5.73 -7.92 -3.98
C ILE A 50 5.85 -7.14 -2.67
N GLY A 51 4.72 -6.73 -2.07
CA GLY A 51 4.70 -6.06 -0.77
C GLY A 51 5.35 -6.87 0.34
N SER A 52 5.12 -8.19 0.36
CA SER A 52 5.75 -9.09 1.33
C SER A 52 7.27 -9.18 1.13
N PHE A 53 7.73 -9.23 -0.12
CA PHE A 53 9.18 -9.20 -0.41
C PHE A 53 9.83 -7.87 -0.03
N ILE A 54 9.18 -6.75 -0.33
CA ILE A 54 9.65 -5.42 0.04
C ILE A 54 9.73 -5.30 1.57
N SER A 55 8.71 -5.77 2.29
CA SER A 55 8.69 -5.78 3.76
C SER A 55 9.87 -6.58 4.33
N GLY A 56 10.08 -7.82 3.86
CA GLY A 56 11.21 -8.63 4.30
C GLY A 56 12.58 -8.01 3.95
N PHE A 57 12.70 -7.42 2.77
CA PHE A 57 13.92 -6.71 2.35
C PHE A 57 14.19 -5.50 3.26
N LEU A 58 13.18 -4.69 3.54
CA LEU A 58 13.29 -3.50 4.37
C LEU A 58 13.74 -3.87 5.80
N ILE A 59 13.11 -4.88 6.40
CA ILE A 59 13.49 -5.40 7.72
C ILE A 59 14.93 -5.90 7.71
N SER A 60 15.33 -6.64 6.68
CA SER A 60 16.70 -7.16 6.54
C SER A 60 17.74 -6.03 6.45
N VAL A 61 17.46 -5.00 5.64
CA VAL A 61 18.33 -3.82 5.51
C VAL A 61 18.43 -3.05 6.83
N ILE A 62 17.31 -2.83 7.53
CA ILE A 62 17.29 -2.14 8.83
C ILE A 62 18.09 -2.94 9.86
N ASN A 63 17.89 -4.25 9.94
CA ASN A 63 18.63 -5.11 10.86
C ASN A 63 20.12 -5.12 10.55
N LYS A 64 20.52 -5.14 9.27
CA LYS A 64 21.93 -5.09 8.88
C LYS A 64 22.59 -3.75 9.20
N THR A 65 21.87 -2.65 9.02
CA THR A 65 22.39 -1.29 9.23
C THR A 65 22.42 -0.90 10.70
N THR A 66 21.43 -1.34 11.49
CA THR A 66 21.28 -0.98 12.90
C THR A 66 21.88 -2.03 13.85
N GLY A 67 21.98 -3.30 13.43
CA GLY A 67 22.42 -4.41 14.27
C GLY A 67 23.93 -4.48 14.53
N GLY A 68 24.75 -3.65 13.88
CA GLY A 68 26.21 -3.66 14.04
C GLY A 68 26.75 -2.84 15.22
N GLY A 69 25.93 -1.96 15.82
CA GLY A 69 26.41 -0.96 16.80
C GLY A 69 25.64 -0.88 18.12
N GLY A 70 24.59 -1.69 18.33
CA GLY A 70 23.74 -1.62 19.53
C GLY A 70 22.36 -2.24 19.34
N GLU A 71 21.38 -1.82 20.15
CA GLU A 71 19.99 -2.28 20.10
C GLU A 71 19.35 -1.97 18.73
N SER A 72 18.91 -3.00 18.00
CA SER A 72 18.20 -2.87 16.71
C SER A 72 16.84 -2.17 16.90
N TRP A 73 16.32 -1.53 15.84
CA TRP A 73 14.93 -1.01 15.82
C TRP A 73 13.91 -2.09 16.22
N PHE A 74 14.25 -3.36 15.95
CA PHE A 74 13.49 -4.55 16.34
C PHE A 74 14.15 -5.30 17.51
N SER A 75 14.44 -4.60 18.61
CA SER A 75 14.93 -5.23 19.83
C SER A 75 13.87 -6.19 20.41
N ASN A 76 14.29 -7.33 20.96
CA ASN A 76 13.40 -8.30 21.62
C ASN A 76 12.70 -7.72 22.86
N ASN A 77 13.18 -6.58 23.37
CA ASN A 77 12.53 -5.85 24.45
C ASN A 77 11.84 -4.61 23.87
N LEU A 78 10.51 -4.63 23.83
CA LEU A 78 9.67 -3.53 23.31
C LEU A 78 9.92 -2.18 23.99
N ASN A 79 10.36 -2.16 25.26
CA ASN A 79 10.71 -0.92 25.97
C ASN A 79 12.04 -0.30 25.49
N ARG A 80 12.82 -1.06 24.72
CA ARG A 80 14.14 -0.72 24.16
C ARG A 80 14.11 -0.69 22.62
N ALA A 81 12.99 -1.09 22.02
CA ALA A 81 12.82 -1.09 20.58
C ALA A 81 12.40 0.30 20.10
N HIS A 82 13.13 0.84 19.14
CA HIS A 82 12.80 2.10 18.48
C HIS A 82 11.82 1.89 17.32
N LEU A 83 10.65 1.33 17.64
CA LEU A 83 9.58 1.08 16.67
C LEU A 83 9.04 2.39 16.05
N ASP A 84 9.15 3.49 16.77
CA ASP A 84 8.81 4.82 16.31
C ASP A 84 9.58 5.23 15.03
N TYR A 85 10.86 4.90 14.91
CA TYR A 85 11.63 5.15 13.69
C TYR A 85 11.16 4.31 12.51
N PHE A 86 10.75 3.06 12.77
CA PHE A 86 10.17 2.22 11.73
C PHE A 86 8.82 2.77 11.23
N TYR A 87 7.96 3.25 12.13
CA TYR A 87 6.70 3.89 11.76
C TYR A 87 6.91 5.20 10.99
N TRP A 88 7.90 6.01 11.37
CA TRP A 88 8.24 7.23 10.60
C TRP A 88 8.76 6.92 9.20
N LEU A 89 9.58 5.87 9.05
CA LEU A 89 10.04 5.41 7.74
C LEU A 89 8.86 4.96 6.87
N LEU A 90 7.94 4.17 7.42
CA LEU A 90 6.72 3.74 6.73
C LEU A 90 5.86 4.94 6.34
N ALA A 91 5.66 5.92 7.24
CA ALA A 91 4.90 7.13 6.94
C ALA A 91 5.51 7.93 5.77
N GLY A 92 6.84 8.03 5.70
CA GLY A 92 7.54 8.65 4.59
C GLY A 92 7.35 7.90 3.26
N LEU A 93 7.47 6.57 3.28
CA LEU A 93 7.23 5.72 2.12
C LEU A 93 5.78 5.83 1.61
N SER A 94 4.80 5.75 2.51
CA SER A 94 3.38 5.90 2.14
C SER A 94 3.05 7.29 1.59
N THR A 95 3.67 8.35 2.13
CA THR A 95 3.50 9.71 1.60
C THR A 95 4.06 9.80 0.18
N MET A 96 5.24 9.22 -0.07
CA MET A 96 5.83 9.17 -1.41
C MET A 96 4.96 8.37 -2.39
N GLU A 97 4.44 7.22 -1.97
CA GLU A 97 3.50 6.41 -2.77
C GLU A 97 2.25 7.21 -3.15
N LEU A 98 1.65 7.94 -2.19
CA LEU A 98 0.48 8.78 -2.45
C LEU A 98 0.78 9.90 -3.44
N LEU A 99 1.96 10.53 -3.35
CA LEU A 99 2.39 11.56 -4.30
C LEU A 99 2.58 10.99 -5.71
N LEU A 100 3.19 9.81 -5.83
CA LEU A 100 3.35 9.12 -7.10
C LEU A 100 1.99 8.75 -7.69
N TYR A 101 1.07 8.20 -6.88
CA TYR A 101 -0.29 7.92 -7.30
C TYR A 101 -1.02 9.18 -7.79
N GLY A 102 -0.91 10.29 -7.05
CA GLY A 102 -1.46 11.58 -7.45
C GLY A 102 -0.87 12.12 -8.76
N PHE A 103 0.42 11.88 -9.01
CA PHE A 103 1.07 12.23 -10.27
C PHE A 103 0.55 11.37 -11.42
N PHE A 104 0.48 10.05 -11.24
CA PHE A 104 0.00 9.12 -12.26
C PHE A 104 -1.47 9.36 -12.61
N THR A 105 -2.34 9.60 -11.63
CA THR A 105 -3.76 9.91 -11.89
C THR A 105 -3.95 11.21 -12.66
N ARG A 106 -3.10 12.23 -12.45
CA ARG A 106 -3.09 13.45 -13.27
C ARG A 106 -2.61 13.22 -14.69
N ALA A 107 -1.67 12.30 -14.89
CA ALA A 107 -1.17 11.93 -16.21
C ALA A 107 -2.08 10.92 -16.94
N TYR A 108 -2.98 10.25 -16.23
CA TYR A 108 -3.86 9.23 -16.78
C TYR A 108 -5.06 9.89 -17.50
N ALA A 109 -5.07 9.80 -18.83
CA ALA A 109 -6.21 10.21 -19.63
C ALA A 109 -7.34 9.18 -19.49
N TYR A 110 -8.41 9.55 -18.78
CA TYR A 110 -9.62 8.74 -18.69
C TYR A 110 -10.19 8.49 -20.09
N LYS A 111 -10.47 7.24 -20.47
CA LYS A 111 -11.22 6.96 -21.70
C LYS A 111 -12.61 7.58 -21.54
N LYS A 112 -12.93 8.60 -22.33
CA LYS A 112 -14.31 9.08 -22.46
C LYS A 112 -15.15 7.92 -22.98
N LYS A 113 -16.21 7.58 -22.25
CA LYS A 113 -17.30 6.76 -22.76
C LYS A 113 -17.83 7.51 -23.99
N GLN A 114 -17.64 6.92 -25.17
CA GLN A 114 -18.24 7.42 -26.39
C GLN A 114 -19.74 7.30 -26.14
N GLU A 115 -20.42 8.42 -25.89
CA GLU A 115 -21.88 8.46 -25.96
C GLU A 115 -22.23 7.83 -27.29
N ASP A 116 -23.03 6.77 -27.24
CA ASP A 116 -23.75 6.24 -28.38
C ASP A 116 -24.58 7.39 -28.97
N THR A 117 -23.94 8.19 -29.83
CA THR A 117 -24.61 8.88 -30.94
C THR A 117 -24.86 7.81 -32.01
N ALA A 118 -25.59 6.77 -31.60
CA ALA A 118 -26.27 5.89 -32.50
C ALA A 118 -27.70 6.43 -32.59
N VAL A 119 -28.03 6.92 -33.78
CA VAL A 119 -29.39 6.99 -34.33
C VAL A 119 -30.33 8.02 -33.68
N MET A 120 -30.31 9.24 -34.21
CA MET A 120 -31.56 9.93 -34.58
C MET A 120 -31.35 10.67 -35.91
#